data_AF-A0A2V6AR16-F1
#
_entry.id   AF-A0A2V6AR16-F1
#
_cell.length_a   1.000
_cell.length_b   1.000
_cell.length_c   1.000
_cell.angle_alpha   90.00
_cell.angle_beta   90.00
_cell.angle_gamma   90.00
#
_symmetry.space_group_name_H-M   'P 1'
#
loop_
_entity.id
_entity.type
_entity.pdbx_description
1 polymer ?
#
loop_
_entity_poly.entity_id
_entity_poly.type
_entity_poly.pdbx_seq_one_letter_code
_entity_poly.pdbx_strand_id
1 'polypeptide(L)'
;MSGRRRPYVFQPILVFRSLFTSPTADFVDQALNETSNFIGNSVPEFRRCGIAPASYDFVMKTSNFRIVALSTEVAQAARRAAANGAPDHAIIVADSRDGFPCRHCLRFAQSGERVILFPYKAIPDGHPYSESGPIFVHAEPCERYGETRKFPTDFRRGRVLRAYNSNYDMIDAEVVNGNEPEAVIEKFLQKPETAFVDARSVTRGCYTFRIQPYENA
;
A
#
# COMPACT_ATOMS: atom_id res chain seq x y z
N MET A 1 -35.50 32.91 -31.28
CA MET A 1 -36.07 31.59 -31.66
C MET A 1 -34.92 30.57 -31.70
N SER A 2 -34.68 29.88 -30.58
CA SER A 2 -35.03 28.47 -30.36
C SER A 2 -34.10 27.46 -31.06
N GLY A 3 -32.89 27.30 -30.53
CA GLY A 3 -32.05 26.11 -30.78
C GLY A 3 -32.38 25.02 -29.76
N ARG A 4 -33.19 24.03 -30.16
CA ARG A 4 -33.57 22.87 -29.33
C ARG A 4 -32.34 21.97 -29.08
N ARG A 5 -31.86 21.90 -27.84
CA ARG A 5 -31.00 20.80 -27.38
C ARG A 5 -31.86 19.59 -27.03
N ARG A 6 -31.53 18.42 -27.59
CA ARG A 6 -32.13 17.14 -27.23
C ARG A 6 -31.64 16.70 -25.84
N PRO A 7 -32.48 16.10 -24.98
CA PRO A 7 -32.03 15.56 -23.71
C PRO A 7 -31.36 14.19 -23.93
N TYR A 8 -30.15 14.02 -23.41
CA TYR A 8 -29.55 12.70 -23.24
C TYR A 8 -30.19 12.03 -22.02
N VAL A 9 -30.89 10.93 -22.27
CA VAL A 9 -31.52 10.09 -21.25
C VAL A 9 -30.47 9.14 -20.69
N PHE A 10 -30.27 9.21 -19.37
CA PHE A 10 -29.49 8.28 -18.56
C PHE A 10 -30.16 6.90 -18.56
N GLN A 11 -29.47 5.85 -19.00
CA GLN A 11 -29.87 4.46 -18.73
C GLN A 11 -29.15 3.95 -17.47
N PRO A 12 -29.84 3.31 -16.51
CA PRO A 12 -29.18 2.63 -15.41
C PRO A 12 -28.67 1.25 -15.85
N ILE A 13 -27.39 0.99 -15.59
CA ILE A 13 -26.79 -0.34 -15.74
C ILE A 13 -27.37 -1.23 -14.64
N LEU A 14 -28.05 -2.29 -15.07
CA LEU A 14 -28.60 -3.36 -14.21
C LEU A 14 -27.45 -4.10 -13.52
N VAL A 15 -27.42 -4.06 -12.19
CA VAL A 15 -26.52 -4.88 -11.38
C VAL A 15 -27.04 -6.32 -11.37
N PHE A 16 -26.30 -7.24 -11.97
CA PHE A 16 -26.56 -8.67 -11.90
C PHE A 16 -26.29 -9.16 -10.47
N ARG A 17 -27.36 -9.49 -9.75
CA ARG A 17 -27.37 -10.04 -8.40
C ARG A 17 -27.09 -11.54 -8.51
N SER A 18 -25.86 -11.96 -8.26
CA SER A 18 -25.52 -13.38 -8.16
C SER A 18 -26.10 -13.96 -6.86
N LEU A 19 -27.02 -14.91 -7.02
CA LEU A 19 -27.49 -15.81 -5.98
C LEU A 19 -26.46 -16.92 -5.84
N PHE A 20 -25.65 -16.90 -4.79
CA PHE A 20 -24.98 -18.10 -4.30
C PHE A 20 -25.59 -18.47 -2.96
N THR A 21 -26.50 -19.45 -3.03
CA THR A 21 -26.98 -20.23 -1.90
C THR A 21 -25.86 -21.13 -1.42
N SER A 22 -25.50 -20.98 -0.15
CA SER A 22 -24.66 -21.88 0.64
C SER A 22 -25.30 -23.27 0.79
N PRO A 23 -24.52 -24.37 0.70
CA PRO A 23 -24.87 -25.62 1.34
C PRO A 23 -24.16 -25.77 2.69
N THR A 24 -24.91 -26.33 3.61
CA THR A 24 -24.67 -26.55 5.02
C THR A 24 -23.59 -27.59 5.32
N ALA A 25 -23.04 -27.46 6.53
CA ALA A 25 -22.29 -28.51 7.22
C ALA A 25 -23.12 -29.80 7.27
N ASP A 26 -22.48 -30.92 6.92
CA ASP A 26 -22.77 -32.29 7.34
C ASP A 26 -21.92 -33.24 6.48
N PHE A 27 -20.60 -33.34 6.72
CA PHE A 27 -19.75 -34.41 6.17
C PHE A 27 -18.40 -34.49 6.91
N VAL A 28 -18.45 -34.54 8.24
CA VAL A 28 -17.26 -34.76 9.09
C VAL A 28 -17.61 -35.74 10.21
N ASP A 29 -17.94 -36.99 9.88
CA ASP A 29 -18.10 -38.03 10.92
C ASP A 29 -17.98 -39.49 10.43
N GLN A 30 -17.38 -39.75 9.26
CA GLN A 30 -17.30 -41.13 8.73
C GLN A 30 -15.91 -41.49 8.18
N ALA A 31 -14.86 -41.22 8.95
CA ALA A 31 -13.50 -41.69 8.63
C ALA A 31 -12.60 -41.93 9.86
N LEU A 32 -13.17 -42.25 11.03
CA LEU A 32 -12.40 -42.51 12.27
C LEU A 32 -12.72 -43.84 12.97
N ASN A 33 -13.36 -44.80 12.31
CA ASN A 33 -13.75 -46.07 12.96
C ASN A 33 -13.27 -47.36 12.28
N GLU A 34 -12.29 -47.29 11.39
CA GLU A 34 -11.65 -48.49 10.82
C GLU A 34 -10.14 -48.36 10.90
N THR A 35 -9.56 -48.75 12.04
CA THR A 35 -8.16 -49.25 12.21
C THR A 35 -7.84 -49.56 13.68
N SER A 36 -8.82 -49.97 14.48
CA SER A 36 -8.55 -50.67 15.75
C SER A 36 -8.64 -52.16 15.50
N ASN A 37 -7.55 -52.76 14.99
CA ASN A 37 -7.19 -54.17 15.14
C ASN A 37 -5.95 -54.43 14.28
N PHE A 38 -4.75 -54.28 14.84
CA PHE A 38 -3.55 -55.07 14.49
C PHE A 38 -2.41 -54.63 15.42
N ILE A 39 -2.40 -55.19 16.63
CA ILE A 39 -1.20 -55.24 17.48
C ILE A 39 -0.47 -56.52 17.10
N GLY A 40 0.75 -56.38 16.57
CA GLY A 40 1.58 -57.52 16.20
C GLY A 40 2.99 -57.14 15.79
N ASN A 41 3.88 -57.04 16.79
CA ASN A 41 5.30 -57.37 16.78
C ASN A 41 6.30 -56.75 15.77
N SER A 42 7.45 -56.40 16.35
CA SER A 42 8.79 -56.21 15.77
C SER A 42 9.07 -54.90 15.05
N VAL A 43 9.90 -54.08 15.69
CA VAL A 43 10.51 -52.86 15.15
C VAL A 43 11.78 -53.27 14.40
N PRO A 44 11.92 -52.98 13.09
CA PRO A 44 13.23 -53.00 12.45
C PRO A 44 13.90 -51.64 12.67
N GLU A 45 15.07 -51.68 13.28
CA GLU A 45 15.98 -50.56 13.50
C GLU A 45 16.48 -50.03 12.15
N PHE A 46 15.84 -49.00 11.61
CA PHE A 46 16.34 -48.29 10.43
C PHE A 46 17.17 -47.07 10.82
N ARG A 47 18.45 -47.17 10.48
CA ARG A 47 19.50 -46.17 10.63
C ARG A 47 19.10 -44.80 10.07
N ARG A 48 19.46 -43.77 10.83
CA ARG A 48 19.44 -42.33 10.49
C ARG A 48 19.91 -42.03 9.05
N CYS A 49 19.08 -41.33 8.28
CA CYS A 49 19.56 -40.30 7.37
C CYS A 49 19.23 -38.94 8.01
N GLY A 50 20.21 -38.36 8.70
CA GLY A 50 20.09 -37.05 9.31
C GLY A 50 20.14 -35.98 8.22
N ILE A 51 18.99 -35.59 7.68
CA ILE A 51 18.85 -34.31 7.00
C ILE A 51 18.46 -33.33 8.09
N ALA A 52 19.44 -32.54 8.54
CA ALA A 52 19.15 -31.38 9.35
C ALA A 52 18.18 -30.49 8.56
N PRO A 53 17.04 -30.05 9.12
CA PRO A 53 16.36 -28.91 8.55
C PRO A 53 17.37 -27.77 8.64
N ALA A 54 17.86 -27.32 7.49
CA ALA A 54 18.51 -26.02 7.43
C ALA A 54 17.49 -25.05 8.01
N SER A 55 17.74 -24.61 9.25
CA SER A 55 17.02 -23.49 9.83
C SER A 55 17.19 -22.37 8.83
N TYR A 56 16.12 -22.09 8.09
CA TYR A 56 16.03 -20.90 7.30
C TYR A 56 15.94 -19.77 8.32
N ASP A 57 17.11 -19.36 8.80
CA ASP A 57 17.32 -18.14 9.52
C ASP A 57 16.94 -17.02 8.54
N PHE A 58 15.62 -16.80 8.42
CA PHE A 58 15.06 -15.53 7.98
C PHE A 58 15.35 -14.54 9.12
N VAL A 59 16.64 -14.30 9.33
CA VAL A 59 17.12 -13.07 9.95
C VAL A 59 16.40 -11.99 9.17
N MET A 60 15.51 -11.27 9.84
CA MET A 60 14.95 -10.03 9.31
C MET A 60 16.14 -9.14 9.00
N LYS A 61 16.59 -9.24 7.74
CA LYS A 61 17.60 -8.41 7.14
C LYS A 61 17.12 -7.01 7.44
N THR A 62 17.85 -6.28 8.28
CA THR A 62 17.56 -4.88 8.56
C THR A 62 17.42 -4.20 7.22
N SER A 63 16.19 -3.91 6.82
CA SER A 63 15.96 -3.55 5.43
C SER A 63 16.74 -2.29 5.12
N ASN A 64 17.57 -2.34 4.09
CA ASN A 64 18.50 -1.26 3.70
C ASN A 64 17.76 -0.11 3.00
N PHE A 65 16.62 0.29 3.55
CA PHE A 65 15.81 1.37 3.04
C PHE A 65 15.29 2.24 4.18
N ARG A 66 14.89 3.45 3.84
CA ARG A 66 14.12 4.33 4.71
C ARG A 66 12.87 4.82 4.02
N ILE A 67 11.82 5.00 4.82
CA ILE A 67 10.59 5.65 4.39
C ILE A 67 10.75 7.17 4.53
N VAL A 68 10.50 7.88 3.44
CA VAL A 68 10.51 9.34 3.37
C VAL A 68 9.07 9.81 3.17
N ALA A 69 8.46 10.22 4.28
CA ALA A 69 7.14 10.85 4.28
C ALA A 69 7.21 12.27 3.70
N LEU A 70 6.04 12.85 3.39
CA LEU A 70 5.93 14.24 2.94
C LEU A 70 6.62 15.17 3.94
N SER A 71 7.33 16.17 3.43
CA SER A 71 8.08 17.09 4.28
C SER A 71 7.14 17.96 5.13
N THR A 72 7.62 18.40 6.29
CA THR A 72 6.85 19.29 7.18
C THR A 72 6.59 20.63 6.50
N GLU A 73 7.53 21.12 5.69
CA GLU A 73 7.43 22.37 4.94
C GLU A 73 6.27 22.32 3.95
N VAL A 74 6.14 21.22 3.20
CA VAL A 74 5.03 21.02 2.25
C VAL A 74 3.70 20.90 2.99
N ALA A 75 3.65 20.12 4.08
CA ALA A 75 2.42 19.98 4.87
C ALA A 75 1.98 21.33 5.49
N GLN A 76 2.92 22.13 5.98
CA GLN A 76 2.62 23.48 6.49
C GLN A 76 2.21 24.44 5.37
N ALA A 77 2.83 24.34 4.19
CA ALA A 77 2.44 25.15 3.03
C ALA A 77 0.99 24.86 2.61
N ALA A 78 0.59 23.58 2.57
CA ALA A 78 -0.78 23.19 2.29
C ALA A 78 -1.77 23.73 3.34
N ARG A 79 -1.40 23.69 4.63
CA ARG A 79 -2.21 24.29 5.71
C ARG A 79 -2.40 25.79 5.53
N ARG A 80 -1.33 26.52 5.22
CA ARG A 80 -1.41 27.97 4.96
C ARG A 80 -2.25 28.29 3.71
N ALA A 81 -2.05 27.54 2.63
CA ALA A 81 -2.81 27.71 1.39
C ALA A 81 -4.31 27.47 1.60
N ALA A 82 -4.69 26.40 2.30
CA ALA A 82 -6.08 26.13 2.66
C ALA A 82 -6.68 27.23 3.55
N ALA A 83 -5.93 27.70 4.56
CA ALA A 83 -6.39 28.80 5.43
C ALA A 83 -6.59 30.12 4.67
N ASN A 84 -5.79 30.35 3.61
CA ASN A 84 -5.92 31.51 2.74
C ASN A 84 -6.96 31.33 1.62
N GLY A 85 -7.68 30.21 1.58
CA GLY A 85 -8.72 29.96 0.58
C GLY A 85 -8.18 29.68 -0.83
N ALA A 86 -7.00 29.04 -0.94
CA ALA A 86 -6.46 28.64 -2.23
C ALA A 86 -7.47 27.75 -2.99
N PRO A 87 -7.74 28.03 -4.27
CA PRO A 87 -8.85 27.40 -5.01
C PRO A 87 -8.63 25.90 -5.27
N ASP A 88 -7.40 25.42 -5.19
CA ASP A 88 -6.99 24.03 -5.37
C ASP A 88 -6.81 23.26 -4.04
N HIS A 89 -7.17 23.88 -2.91
CA HIS A 89 -7.14 23.27 -1.58
C HIS A 89 -8.56 23.14 -1.03
N ALA A 90 -8.91 21.94 -0.57
CA ALA A 90 -10.21 21.68 0.06
C ALA A 90 -10.03 21.10 1.46
N ILE A 91 -10.73 21.67 2.45
CA ILE A 91 -10.83 21.09 3.79
C ILE A 91 -12.00 20.09 3.79
N ILE A 92 -11.72 18.85 4.16
CA ILE A 92 -12.67 17.75 4.19
C ILE A 92 -12.70 17.15 5.59
N VAL A 93 -13.90 16.80 6.07
CA VAL A 93 -14.07 16.03 7.30
C VAL A 93 -14.08 14.55 6.91
N ALA A 94 -13.17 13.77 7.51
CA ALA A 94 -13.08 12.34 7.24
C ALA A 94 -14.36 11.62 7.70
N ASP A 95 -14.94 10.81 6.81
CA ASP A 95 -16.16 10.03 7.05
C ASP A 95 -15.90 8.52 7.17
N SER A 96 -14.68 8.09 6.88
CA SER A 96 -14.25 6.69 6.82
C SER A 96 -12.86 6.51 7.40
N ARG A 97 -12.56 5.29 7.86
CA ARG A 97 -11.30 4.96 8.56
C ARG A 97 -10.12 4.72 7.63
N ASP A 98 -10.35 4.53 6.34
CA ASP A 98 -9.37 4.14 5.33
C ASP A 98 -9.40 4.99 4.05
N GLY A 99 -10.26 6.01 3.99
CA GLY A 99 -10.40 6.89 2.83
C GLY A 99 -9.38 8.04 2.75
N PHE A 100 -8.86 8.48 3.90
CA PHE A 100 -8.13 9.76 4.01
C PHE A 100 -6.70 9.59 4.57
N PRO A 101 -5.76 8.98 3.81
CA PRO A 101 -4.40 8.79 4.29
C PRO A 101 -3.62 10.11 4.35
N CYS A 102 -3.12 10.49 5.52
CA CYS A 102 -2.25 11.64 5.68
C CYS A 102 -0.83 11.32 5.19
N ARG A 103 -0.30 12.11 4.25
CA ARG A 103 1.03 11.88 3.64
C ARG A 103 2.19 12.33 4.53
N HIS A 104 1.91 13.09 5.58
CA HIS A 104 2.91 13.62 6.53
C HIS A 104 3.16 12.65 7.69
N CYS A 105 2.12 12.22 8.40
CA CYS A 105 2.24 11.28 9.53
C CYS A 105 2.09 9.79 9.12
N LEU A 106 1.72 9.51 7.86
CA LEU A 106 1.47 8.16 7.35
C LEU A 106 0.49 7.36 8.22
N ARG A 107 -0.62 8.00 8.56
CA ARG A 107 -1.79 7.41 9.23
C ARG A 107 -3.06 7.79 8.46
N PHE A 108 -4.09 6.95 8.50
CA PHE A 108 -5.42 7.35 8.04
C PHE A 108 -6.11 8.29 9.03
N ALA A 109 -6.74 9.33 8.52
CA ALA A 109 -7.58 10.18 9.35
C ALA A 109 -8.77 9.38 9.92
N GLN A 110 -9.08 9.61 11.18
CA GLN A 110 -10.23 9.04 11.87
C GLN A 110 -11.49 9.84 11.53
N SER A 111 -12.65 9.21 11.67
CA SER A 111 -13.93 9.90 11.43
C SER A 111 -14.05 11.16 12.29
N GLY A 112 -14.42 12.28 11.67
CA GLY A 112 -14.49 13.59 12.31
C GLY A 112 -13.19 14.40 12.27
N GLU A 113 -12.03 13.80 11.98
CA GLU A 113 -10.79 14.56 11.77
C GLU A 113 -10.85 15.34 10.46
N ARG A 114 -10.24 16.53 10.44
CA ARG A 114 -10.14 17.37 9.24
C ARG A 114 -8.85 17.08 8.48
N VAL A 115 -8.97 16.93 7.17
CA VAL A 115 -7.85 16.81 6.24
C VAL A 115 -7.92 17.89 5.17
N ILE A 116 -6.77 18.22 4.61
CA ILE A 116 -6.63 19.12 3.46
C ILE A 116 -6.30 18.27 2.26
N LEU A 117 -7.15 18.35 1.24
CA LEU A 117 -6.93 17.79 -0.10
C LEU A 117 -6.29 18.84 -0.99
N PHE A 118 -5.16 18.51 -1.62
CA PHE A 118 -4.45 19.45 -2.49
C PHE A 118 -3.61 18.69 -3.54
N PRO A 119 -3.27 19.32 -4.68
CA PRO A 119 -2.41 18.72 -5.69
C PRO A 119 -0.95 18.62 -5.21
N TYR A 120 -0.31 17.50 -5.48
CA TYR A 120 1.10 17.30 -5.20
C TYR A 120 1.80 16.55 -6.33
N LYS A 121 3.03 16.97 -6.59
CA LYS A 121 3.89 16.44 -7.63
C LYS A 121 5.15 15.88 -6.98
N ALA A 122 5.32 14.55 -7.04
CA ALA A 122 6.46 13.86 -6.43
C ALA A 122 7.71 13.82 -7.34
N ILE A 123 7.50 13.95 -8.65
CA ILE A 123 8.53 13.95 -9.69
C ILE A 123 8.58 15.37 -10.25
N PRO A 124 9.74 16.06 -10.24
CA PRO A 124 9.83 17.46 -10.67
C PRO A 124 9.42 17.64 -12.14
N ASP A 125 9.16 18.88 -12.53
CA ASP A 125 8.80 19.21 -13.92
C ASP A 125 9.90 18.86 -14.94
N GLY A 126 9.47 18.55 -16.16
CA GLY A 126 10.38 18.26 -17.28
C GLY A 126 10.66 16.77 -17.52
N HIS A 127 10.07 15.87 -16.73
CA HIS A 127 10.24 14.42 -16.89
C HIS A 127 8.95 13.74 -17.42
N PRO A 128 9.04 12.60 -18.16
CA PRO A 128 7.86 11.90 -18.67
C PRO A 128 6.84 11.47 -17.59
N TYR A 129 7.32 11.25 -16.36
CA TYR A 129 6.51 10.79 -15.22
C TYR A 129 6.17 11.91 -14.22
N SER A 130 6.22 13.18 -14.65
CA SER A 130 5.93 14.39 -13.83
C SER A 130 4.42 14.56 -13.53
N GLU A 131 3.80 13.53 -12.95
CA GLU A 131 2.38 13.53 -12.64
C GLU A 131 2.08 14.34 -11.37
N SER A 132 1.02 15.16 -11.44
CA SER A 132 0.41 15.80 -10.28
C SER A 132 -0.86 15.05 -9.91
N GLY A 133 -1.01 14.72 -8.63
CA GLY A 133 -2.17 14.00 -8.13
C GLY A 133 -2.63 14.52 -6.77
N PRO A 134 -3.90 14.31 -6.41
CA PRO A 134 -4.43 14.76 -5.13
C PRO A 134 -3.85 13.94 -3.97
N ILE A 135 -3.41 14.62 -2.91
CA ILE A 135 -3.01 14.00 -1.65
C ILE A 135 -3.70 14.65 -0.46
N PHE A 136 -3.72 13.95 0.66
CA PHE A 136 -4.22 14.47 1.94
C PHE A 136 -3.10 14.74 2.93
N VAL A 137 -3.25 15.80 3.71
CA VAL A 137 -2.56 16.00 5.01
C VAL A 137 -3.59 16.35 6.07
N HIS A 138 -3.29 16.11 7.35
CA HIS A 138 -4.15 16.60 8.43
C HIS A 138 -4.18 18.13 8.43
N ALA A 139 -5.38 18.70 8.62
CA ALA A 139 -5.55 20.15 8.76
C ALA A 139 -4.85 20.64 10.03
N GLU A 140 -4.98 19.87 11.12
CA GLU A 140 -4.23 20.11 12.35
C GLU A 140 -2.76 19.68 12.21
N PRO A 141 -1.85 20.27 13.01
CA PRO A 141 -0.49 19.77 13.15
C PRO A 141 -0.48 18.30 13.55
N CYS A 142 0.35 17.51 12.88
CA CYS A 142 0.63 16.13 13.23
C CYS A 142 2.15 15.91 13.18
N GLU A 143 2.62 14.90 13.90
CA GLU A 143 4.03 14.53 13.89
C GLU A 143 4.38 13.86 12.56
N ARG A 144 5.50 14.25 11.95
CA ARG A 144 5.97 13.62 10.71
C ARG A 144 6.32 12.17 11.00
N TYR A 145 5.94 11.26 10.10
CA TYR A 145 6.39 9.89 10.20
C TYR A 145 7.92 9.83 10.21
N GLY A 146 8.51 9.18 11.22
CA GLY A 146 9.95 9.03 11.34
C GLY A 146 10.55 8.25 10.17
N GLU A 147 11.80 8.54 9.81
CA GLU A 147 12.52 7.79 8.77
C GLU A 147 12.93 6.42 9.31
N THR A 148 11.96 5.50 9.36
CA THR A 148 12.18 4.14 9.83
C THR A 148 12.55 3.21 8.68
N ARG A 149 13.20 2.09 9.03
CA ARG A 149 13.48 0.96 8.13
C ARG A 149 12.29 -0.01 8.02
N LYS A 150 11.09 0.42 8.41
CA LYS A 150 9.89 -0.43 8.44
C LYS A 150 8.82 0.18 7.55
N PHE A 151 8.17 -0.67 6.76
CA PHE A 151 7.05 -0.23 5.96
C PHE A 151 5.84 0.11 6.86
N PRO A 152 5.14 1.23 6.66
CA PRO A 152 4.02 1.62 7.52
C PRO A 152 2.88 0.59 7.46
N THR A 153 2.48 0.06 8.62
CA THR A 153 1.49 -1.05 8.74
C THR A 153 0.18 -0.75 8.04
N ASP A 154 -0.36 0.46 8.23
CA ASP A 154 -1.62 0.93 7.63
C ASP A 154 -1.61 0.87 6.09
N PHE A 155 -0.42 0.97 5.48
CA PHE A 155 -0.25 1.14 4.05
C PHE A 155 0.12 -0.15 3.32
N ARG A 156 0.20 -1.31 4.01
CA ARG A 156 0.66 -2.57 3.40
C ARG A 156 -0.24 -3.11 2.27
N ARG A 157 -1.50 -2.65 2.19
CA ARG A 157 -2.47 -3.11 1.19
C ARG A 157 -2.78 -2.04 0.15
N GLY A 158 -3.08 -2.49 -1.07
CA GLY A 158 -3.50 -1.62 -2.17
C GLY A 158 -2.45 -0.60 -2.57
N ARG A 159 -1.16 -0.97 -2.57
CA ARG A 159 -0.08 -0.10 -3.05
C ARG A 159 0.57 -0.68 -4.30
N VAL A 160 1.02 0.20 -5.16
CA VAL A 160 1.94 -0.11 -6.25
C VAL A 160 3.24 0.60 -5.94
N LEU A 161 4.35 -0.13 -6.01
CA LEU A 161 5.68 0.41 -5.88
C LEU A 161 6.20 0.68 -7.28
N ARG A 162 6.76 1.86 -7.51
CA ARG A 162 7.38 2.24 -8.79
C ARG A 162 8.81 2.65 -8.53
N ALA A 163 9.77 1.95 -9.15
CA ALA A 163 11.19 2.24 -9.05
C ALA A 163 11.60 3.26 -10.12
N TYR A 164 12.43 4.23 -9.75
CA TYR A 164 12.89 5.30 -10.62
C TYR A 164 14.40 5.44 -10.56
N ASN A 165 15.01 5.80 -11.70
CA ASN A 165 16.42 6.18 -11.77
C ASN A 165 16.62 7.66 -11.35
N SER A 166 17.87 8.13 -11.38
CA SER A 166 18.22 9.52 -11.08
C SER A 166 17.68 10.55 -12.08
N ASN A 167 17.31 10.12 -13.29
CA ASN A 167 16.67 10.94 -14.32
C ASN A 167 15.13 10.92 -14.23
N TYR A 168 14.59 10.31 -13.17
CA TYR A 168 13.15 10.12 -12.94
C TYR A 168 12.44 9.25 -13.99
N ASP A 169 13.17 8.41 -14.73
CA ASP A 169 12.58 7.38 -15.57
C ASP A 169 12.17 6.19 -14.72
N MET A 170 10.97 5.66 -14.97
CA MET A 170 10.48 4.46 -14.30
C MET A 170 11.22 3.24 -14.83
N ILE A 171 11.93 2.54 -13.94
CA ILE A 171 12.68 1.32 -14.26
C ILE A 171 11.77 0.09 -14.15
N ASP A 172 10.90 0.08 -13.14
CA ASP A 172 10.05 -1.07 -12.82
C ASP A 172 8.85 -0.65 -11.98
N ALA A 173 7.81 -1.48 -11.94
CA ALA A 173 6.64 -1.29 -11.11
C ALA A 173 5.98 -2.60 -10.71
N GLU A 174 5.57 -2.71 -9.45
CA GLU A 174 4.92 -3.92 -8.93
C GLU A 174 3.83 -3.59 -7.91
N VAL A 175 2.72 -4.32 -8.00
CA VAL A 175 1.62 -4.22 -7.02
C VAL A 175 2.01 -4.99 -5.77
N VAL A 176 1.96 -4.31 -4.62
CA VAL A 176 2.15 -4.91 -3.29
C VAL A 176 0.83 -4.91 -2.54
N ASN A 177 0.41 -6.11 -2.14
CA ASN A 177 -0.85 -6.29 -1.41
C ASN A 177 -0.67 -7.24 -0.22
N GLY A 178 -0.42 -6.65 0.96
CA GLY A 178 -0.40 -7.33 2.24
C GLY A 178 0.89 -8.06 2.55
N ASN A 179 1.29 -8.98 1.67
CA ASN A 179 2.20 -10.04 2.11
C ASN A 179 3.62 -9.52 2.37
N GLU A 180 4.34 -8.93 1.42
CA GLU A 180 5.74 -8.56 1.67
C GLU A 180 6.22 -7.36 0.82
N PRO A 181 5.77 -6.12 1.09
CA PRO A 181 6.31 -4.93 0.43
C PRO A 181 7.83 -4.82 0.56
N GLU A 182 8.42 -5.27 1.67
CA GLU A 182 9.87 -5.24 1.91
C GLU A 182 10.64 -6.06 0.87
N ALA A 183 10.18 -7.25 0.49
CA ALA A 183 10.85 -8.08 -0.51
C ALA A 183 10.90 -7.40 -1.89
N VAL A 184 9.81 -6.73 -2.27
CA VAL A 184 9.74 -5.96 -3.53
C VAL A 184 10.63 -4.73 -3.47
N ILE A 185 10.66 -4.03 -2.33
CA ILE A 185 11.57 -2.91 -2.12
C ILE A 185 13.02 -3.36 -2.26
N GLU A 186 13.41 -4.44 -1.59
CA GLU A 186 14.77 -4.98 -1.67
C GLU A 186 15.14 -5.39 -3.09
N LYS A 187 14.21 -6.05 -3.81
CA LYS A 187 14.41 -6.39 -5.22
C LYS A 187 14.66 -5.15 -6.09
N PHE A 188 13.90 -4.07 -5.90
CA PHE A 188 14.09 -2.84 -6.66
C PHE A 188 15.40 -2.14 -6.29
N LEU A 189 15.72 -2.05 -5.01
CA LEU A 189 16.94 -1.38 -4.53
C LEU A 189 18.22 -2.18 -4.81
N GLN A 190 18.14 -3.47 -5.16
CA GLN A 190 19.27 -4.26 -5.67
C GLN A 190 19.71 -3.86 -7.08
N LYS A 191 18.84 -3.19 -7.84
CA LYS A 191 19.18 -2.68 -9.17
C LYS A 191 20.03 -1.41 -9.02
N PRO A 192 21.29 -1.38 -9.49
CA PRO A 192 22.21 -0.27 -9.28
C PRO A 192 21.71 1.06 -9.86
N GLU A 193 20.86 1.02 -10.88
CA GLU A 193 20.24 2.19 -11.50
C GLU A 193 19.08 2.80 -10.69
N THR A 194 18.54 2.09 -9.70
CA THR A 194 17.40 2.58 -8.90
C THR A 194 17.85 3.62 -7.88
N ALA A 195 17.41 4.86 -8.07
CA ALA A 195 17.68 5.95 -7.15
C ALA A 195 16.67 6.01 -5.99
N PHE A 196 15.39 5.74 -6.27
CA PHE A 196 14.33 5.71 -5.27
C PHE A 196 13.12 4.91 -5.75
N VAL A 197 12.21 4.60 -4.83
CA VAL A 197 10.94 3.92 -5.12
C VAL A 197 9.80 4.75 -4.54
N ASP A 198 8.76 5.05 -5.32
CA ASP A 198 7.55 5.70 -4.80
C ASP A 198 6.45 4.66 -4.56
N ALA A 199 5.84 4.72 -3.37
CA ALA A 199 4.61 4.01 -3.08
C ALA A 199 3.40 4.84 -3.50
N ARG A 200 2.51 4.25 -4.31
CA ARG A 200 1.29 4.88 -4.82
C ARG A 200 0.06 4.03 -4.54
N SER A 201 -1.11 4.65 -4.52
CA SER A 201 -2.38 3.92 -4.48
C SER A 201 -2.59 3.12 -5.77
N VAL A 202 -2.93 1.83 -5.67
CA VAL A 202 -3.28 1.01 -6.85
C VAL A 202 -4.55 1.53 -7.52
N THR A 203 -5.54 1.93 -6.73
CA THR A 203 -6.87 2.30 -7.21
C THR A 203 -6.96 3.74 -7.70
N ARG A 204 -6.13 4.64 -7.16
CA ARG A 204 -6.18 6.09 -7.46
C ARG A 204 -4.92 6.64 -8.12
N GLY A 205 -3.82 5.89 -8.18
CA GLY A 205 -2.53 6.34 -8.72
C GLY A 205 -1.80 7.41 -7.90
N CYS A 206 -2.45 7.97 -6.87
CA CYS A 206 -1.94 9.09 -6.09
C CYS A 206 -0.70 8.68 -5.27
N TYR A 207 0.21 9.64 -5.09
CA TYR A 207 1.40 9.49 -4.24
C TYR A 207 1.04 9.19 -2.78
N THR A 208 1.86 8.34 -2.14
CA THR A 208 1.73 7.99 -0.72
C THR A 208 2.99 8.39 0.04
N PHE A 209 4.14 7.81 -0.29
CA PHE A 209 5.44 8.15 0.30
C PHE A 209 6.56 7.64 -0.60
N ARG A 210 7.78 8.11 -0.34
CA ARG A 210 8.99 7.69 -1.04
C ARG A 210 9.77 6.71 -0.17
N ILE A 211 10.47 5.80 -0.82
CA ILE A 211 11.41 4.86 -0.24
C ILE A 211 12.76 5.15 -0.88
N GLN A 212 13.79 5.27 -0.06
CA GLN A 212 15.16 5.50 -0.51
C GLN A 212 16.07 4.41 0.03
N PRO A 213 17.18 4.08 -0.67
CA PRO A 213 18.28 3.35 -0.06
C PRO A 213 18.67 3.97 1.28
N TYR A 214 18.95 3.13 2.27
CA TYR A 214 19.58 3.54 3.51
C TYR A 214 21.04 3.12 3.45
N GLU A 215 21.94 4.08 3.27
CA GLU A 215 23.37 3.85 3.45
C GLU A 215 23.66 3.87 4.96
N ASN A 216 24.20 2.78 5.48
CA ASN A 216 24.79 2.80 6.82
C ASN A 216 26.04 3.67 6.74
N ALA A 217 25.93 4.93 7.15
CA ALA A 217 27.07 5.79 7.42
C ALA A 217 27.97 5.17 8.52
#